data_AF-A0A7G9GW93-F1
#
_entry.id   AF-A0A7G9GW93-F1
#
_cell.length_a   1.000
_cell.length_b   1.000
_cell.length_c   1.000
_cell.angle_alpha   90.00
_cell.angle_beta   90.00
_cell.angle_gamma   90.00
#
_symmetry.space_group_name_H-M   'P 1'
#
loop_
_entity.id
_entity.type
_entity.pdbx_description
1 polymer ?
#
loop_
_entity_poly.entity_id
_entity_poly.type
_entity_poly.pdbx_seq_one_letter_code
_entity_poly.pdbx_strand_id
1 'polypeptide(L)'
;MGNFEIIKTGIKDIVIEIADNGISAIDFNNKYLNTVAKHVPIFATFFCIKNAYLGIKERIFIKKFMHFIKELYSYSEEEKDKFLIEILEDNKFEEKLILIIDRIEENEKIKWLSILLRNYINDKITKPQFFRYVNLLLRLSFIDINFLIENTDFKGNSEEIYLLFSQGLLKESGVTYAELAGKETDDILERKKYQLTPLGKGFSKGLML
;
A
#
# COMPACT_ATOMS: atom_id res chain seq x y z
N MET A 1 9.20 -15.25 26.20
CA MET A 1 8.04 -14.59 25.59
C MET A 1 8.58 -13.64 24.54
N GLY A 2 8.42 -13.96 23.26
CA GLY A 2 9.07 -13.24 22.16
C GLY A 2 8.58 -11.80 22.05
N ASN A 3 9.47 -10.90 21.61
CA ASN A 3 9.18 -9.47 21.47
C ASN A 3 7.90 -9.20 20.65
N PHE A 4 7.50 -10.05 19.69
CA PHE A 4 6.23 -9.86 18.98
C PHE A 4 4.96 -10.22 19.77
N GLU A 5 4.93 -11.20 20.68
CA GLU A 5 3.72 -11.44 21.50
C GLU A 5 3.39 -10.22 22.38
N ILE A 6 4.44 -9.50 22.78
CA ILE A 6 4.32 -8.22 23.48
C ILE A 6 3.82 -7.12 22.55
N ILE A 7 4.33 -7.06 21.31
CA ILE A 7 3.88 -6.10 20.28
C ILE A 7 2.40 -6.33 19.92
N LYS A 8 2.02 -7.58 19.66
CA LYS A 8 0.66 -8.02 19.31
C LYS A 8 -0.35 -7.66 20.40
N THR A 9 0.01 -7.89 21.67
CA THR A 9 -0.83 -7.53 22.81
C THR A 9 -1.00 -6.01 22.90
N GLY A 10 0.09 -5.26 22.74
CA GLY A 10 0.02 -3.79 22.74
C GLY A 10 -0.79 -3.20 21.59
N ILE A 11 -0.65 -3.71 20.36
CA ILE A 11 -1.46 -3.27 19.20
C ILE A 11 -2.95 -3.54 19.45
N LYS A 12 -3.28 -4.70 20.03
CA LYS A 12 -4.67 -5.09 20.31
C LYS A 12 -5.33 -4.13 21.28
N ASP A 13 -4.63 -3.78 22.34
CA ASP A 13 -5.15 -2.88 23.37
C ASP A 13 -5.33 -1.46 22.82
N ILE A 14 -4.40 -0.97 21.97
CA ILE A 14 -4.54 0.33 21.29
C ILE A 14 -5.75 0.34 20.34
N VAL A 15 -5.97 -0.74 19.59
CA VAL A 15 -7.12 -0.85 18.66
C VAL A 15 -8.44 -0.85 19.43
N ILE A 16 -8.52 -1.56 20.56
CA ILE A 16 -9.71 -1.58 21.43
C ILE A 16 -9.96 -0.18 22.00
N GLU A 17 -8.91 0.49 22.48
CA GLU A 17 -9.00 1.84 23.03
C GLU A 17 -9.49 2.87 21.99
N ILE A 18 -9.03 2.76 20.74
CA ILE A 18 -9.52 3.59 19.62
C ILE A 18 -10.97 3.25 19.27
N ALA A 19 -11.34 1.97 19.28
CA ALA A 19 -12.69 1.52 18.94
C ALA A 19 -13.71 1.97 19.99
N ASP A 20 -13.36 1.89 21.27
CA ASP A 20 -14.25 2.18 22.39
C ASP A 20 -14.34 3.69 22.67
N ASN A 21 -13.22 4.42 22.52
CA ASN A 21 -13.11 5.80 23.00
C ASN A 21 -12.75 6.82 21.90
N GLY A 22 -12.55 6.36 20.66
CA GLY A 22 -12.08 7.19 19.55
C GLY A 22 -10.58 7.55 19.65
N ILE A 23 -10.00 8.06 18.56
CA ILE A 23 -8.56 8.40 18.47
C ILE A 23 -8.12 9.43 19.54
N SER A 24 -9.04 10.28 20.01
CA SER A 24 -8.77 11.28 21.07
C SER A 24 -8.46 10.69 22.45
N ALA A 25 -8.76 9.42 22.66
CA ALA A 25 -8.68 8.78 23.97
C ALA A 25 -7.59 7.70 24.05
N ILE A 26 -6.70 7.62 23.05
CA ILE A 26 -5.49 6.81 23.16
C ILE A 26 -4.67 7.34 24.34
N ASP A 27 -4.58 6.58 25.43
CA ASP A 27 -3.68 6.87 26.53
C ASP A 27 -2.25 6.51 26.14
N PHE A 28 -1.51 7.52 25.67
CA PHE A 28 -0.09 7.41 25.36
C PHE A 28 0.79 7.06 26.57
N ASN A 29 0.26 6.96 27.80
CA ASN A 29 0.96 6.41 28.97
C ASN A 29 0.74 4.90 29.16
N ASN A 30 -0.02 4.24 28.27
CA ASN A 30 -0.24 2.80 28.33
C ASN A 30 1.11 2.04 28.36
N LYS A 31 1.26 1.15 29.34
CA LYS A 31 2.46 0.33 29.56
C LYS A 31 2.82 -0.51 28.33
N TYR A 32 1.84 -0.91 27.53
CA TYR A 32 2.04 -1.71 26.33
C TYR A 32 2.55 -0.88 25.15
N LEU A 33 2.11 0.37 25.01
CA LEU A 33 2.60 1.33 24.00
C LEU A 33 4.10 1.65 24.19
N ASN A 34 4.52 1.87 25.43
CA ASN A 34 5.95 2.05 25.78
C ASN A 34 6.80 0.82 25.44
N THR A 35 6.20 -0.36 25.39
CA THR A 35 6.90 -1.60 25.10
C THR A 35 6.98 -1.85 23.60
N VAL A 36 5.90 -1.58 22.84
CA VAL A 36 5.90 -1.57 21.37
C VAL A 36 6.93 -0.57 20.81
N ALA A 37 6.96 0.65 21.35
CA ALA A 37 7.91 1.70 20.95
C ALA A 37 9.38 1.32 21.23
N LYS A 38 9.65 0.50 22.25
CA LYS A 38 11.01 0.01 22.55
C LYS A 38 11.51 -1.06 21.59
N HIS A 39 10.61 -1.77 20.93
CA HIS A 39 10.95 -2.92 20.09
C HIS A 39 10.81 -2.63 18.59
N VAL A 40 10.11 -1.57 18.20
CA VAL A 40 9.97 -1.18 16.80
C VAL A 40 10.11 0.34 16.67
N PRO A 41 11.23 0.84 16.09
CA PRO A 41 11.53 2.27 15.97
C PRO A 41 10.40 3.10 15.33
N ILE A 42 9.71 2.54 14.34
CA ILE A 42 8.59 3.23 13.65
C ILE A 42 7.41 3.56 14.58
N PHE A 43 7.24 2.80 15.66
CA PHE A 43 6.27 3.08 16.72
C PHE A 43 6.81 4.06 17.77
N ALA A 44 8.14 4.17 17.93
CA ALA A 44 8.74 5.23 18.74
C ALA A 44 8.49 6.62 18.12
N THR A 45 8.55 6.73 16.78
CA THR A 45 8.22 7.97 16.06
C THR A 45 6.77 8.39 16.26
N PHE A 46 5.85 7.43 16.28
CA PHE A 46 4.44 7.66 16.66
C PHE A 46 4.29 8.09 18.13
N PHE A 47 5.14 7.57 19.02
CA PHE A 47 5.14 7.86 20.45
C PHE A 47 5.68 9.26 20.79
N CYS A 48 6.54 9.85 19.95
CA CYS A 48 7.01 11.23 20.12
C CYS A 48 5.88 12.28 20.01
N ILE A 49 4.72 11.89 19.47
CA ILE A 49 3.56 12.78 19.29
C ILE A 49 2.77 12.97 20.62
N LYS A 50 3.12 12.23 21.68
CA LYS A 50 2.51 12.17 23.03
C LYS A 50 2.09 13.49 23.70
N ASN A 51 2.68 14.63 23.35
CA ASN A 51 2.44 15.91 24.02
C ASN A 51 1.80 17.00 23.13
N ALA A 52 1.39 16.66 21.90
CA ALA A 52 0.82 17.64 20.99
C ALA A 52 -0.72 17.64 21.06
N TYR A 53 -1.33 18.83 21.08
CA TYR A 53 -2.73 19.00 20.66
C TYR A 53 -2.83 18.48 19.22
N LEU A 54 -3.34 17.27 19.04
CA LEU A 54 -3.38 16.60 17.74
C LEU A 54 -4.35 17.32 16.82
N GLY A 55 -3.80 17.97 15.80
CA GLY A 55 -4.56 18.52 14.69
C GLY A 55 -5.19 17.41 13.84
N ILE A 56 -6.04 17.83 12.90
CA ILE A 56 -6.77 16.92 12.01
C ILE A 56 -5.80 16.07 11.17
N LYS A 57 -4.68 16.66 10.73
CA LYS A 57 -3.68 15.96 9.91
C LYS A 57 -3.02 14.83 10.67
N GLU A 58 -2.63 15.07 11.91
CA GLU A 58 -2.00 14.07 12.77
C GLU A 58 -2.97 12.93 13.07
N ARG A 59 -4.26 13.23 13.31
CA ARG A 59 -5.31 12.21 13.50
C ARG A 59 -5.51 11.34 12.26
N ILE A 60 -5.49 11.94 11.07
CA ILE A 60 -5.57 11.21 9.80
C ILE A 60 -4.36 10.31 9.62
N PHE A 61 -3.15 10.82 9.86
CA PHE A 61 -1.93 10.02 9.82
C PHE A 61 -2.01 8.84 10.79
N ILE A 62 -2.44 9.08 12.03
CA ILE A 62 -2.58 8.03 13.04
C ILE A 62 -3.52 6.92 12.56
N LYS A 63 -4.67 7.28 11.99
CA LYS A 63 -5.62 6.30 11.44
C LYS A 63 -4.98 5.44 10.34
N LYS A 64 -4.24 6.06 9.41
CA LYS A 64 -3.50 5.36 8.35
C LYS A 64 -2.47 4.41 8.96
N PHE A 65 -1.66 4.91 9.88
CA PHE A 65 -0.63 4.13 10.55
C PHE A 65 -1.22 2.92 11.28
N MET A 66 -2.30 3.10 12.05
CA MET A 66 -2.98 1.99 12.73
C MET A 66 -3.55 0.94 11.77
N HIS A 67 -4.07 1.35 10.61
CA HIS A 67 -4.48 0.41 9.58
C HIS A 67 -3.28 -0.39 9.05
N PHE A 68 -2.15 0.26 8.80
CA PHE A 68 -0.93 -0.42 8.34
C PHE A 68 -0.45 -1.44 9.37
N ILE A 69 -0.42 -1.06 10.65
CA ILE A 69 -0.06 -1.98 11.74
C ILE A 69 -1.03 -3.17 11.84
N LYS A 70 -2.34 -2.93 11.64
CA LYS A 70 -3.32 -4.02 11.61
C LYS A 70 -3.01 -5.02 10.49
N GLU A 71 -2.59 -4.55 9.32
CA GLU A 71 -2.19 -5.45 8.21
C GLU A 71 -0.97 -6.30 8.58
N LEU A 72 -0.02 -5.77 9.38
CA LEU A 72 1.14 -6.53 9.87
C LEU A 72 0.77 -7.66 10.85
N TYR A 73 -0.41 -7.66 11.48
CA TYR A 73 -0.89 -8.81 12.26
C TYR A 73 -0.94 -10.10 11.43
N SER A 74 -1.23 -9.97 10.13
CA SER A 74 -1.40 -11.10 9.22
C SER A 74 -0.08 -11.75 8.79
N TYR A 75 1.05 -11.14 9.15
CA TYR A 75 2.38 -11.64 8.81
C TYR A 75 2.75 -12.80 9.74
N SER A 76 3.53 -13.75 9.24
CA SER A 76 4.17 -14.76 10.07
C SER A 76 5.25 -14.13 10.96
N GLU A 77 5.72 -14.87 11.98
CA GLU A 77 6.83 -14.41 12.83
C GLU A 77 8.10 -14.15 12.00
N GLU A 78 8.42 -15.05 11.06
CA GLU A 78 9.56 -14.89 10.15
C GLU A 78 9.45 -13.61 9.30
N GLU A 79 8.24 -13.28 8.83
CA GLU A 79 8.01 -12.07 8.05
C GLU A 79 8.19 -10.80 8.90
N LYS A 80 7.76 -10.80 10.16
CA LYS A 80 8.00 -9.68 11.07
C LYS A 80 9.50 -9.49 11.33
N ASP A 81 10.24 -10.59 11.52
CA ASP A 81 11.69 -10.53 11.71
C ASP A 81 12.39 -9.95 10.47
N LYS A 82 12.04 -10.39 9.25
CA LYS A 82 12.59 -9.82 8.01
C LYS A 82 12.28 -8.34 7.85
N PHE A 83 11.05 -7.92 8.19
CA PHE A 83 10.69 -6.51 8.18
C PHE A 83 11.51 -5.68 9.19
N LEU A 84 11.74 -6.21 10.39
CA LEU A 84 12.58 -5.55 11.39
C LEU A 84 14.04 -5.44 10.93
N ILE A 85 14.57 -6.46 10.28
CA ILE A 85 15.91 -6.42 9.68
C ILE A 85 16.01 -5.27 8.67
N GLU A 86 15.04 -5.12 7.76
CA GLU A 86 15.02 -4.02 6.78
C GLU A 86 15.01 -2.63 7.44
N ILE A 87 14.27 -2.47 8.55
CA ILE A 87 14.26 -1.22 9.33
C ILE A 87 15.62 -0.94 9.97
N LEU A 88 16.25 -1.97 10.53
CA LEU A 88 17.50 -1.82 11.28
C LEU A 88 18.72 -1.64 10.38
N GLU A 89 18.74 -2.28 9.20
CA GLU A 89 19.87 -2.23 8.27
C GLU A 89 19.83 -0.99 7.35
N ASP A 90 18.64 -0.52 6.96
CA ASP A 90 18.46 0.70 6.16
C ASP A 90 17.81 1.79 7.00
N ASN A 91 18.65 2.65 7.57
CA ASN A 91 18.25 3.78 8.41
C ASN A 91 17.29 4.77 7.73
N LYS A 92 17.13 4.73 6.39
CA LYS A 92 16.16 5.56 5.65
C LYS A 92 14.90 4.80 5.27
N PHE A 93 14.85 3.48 5.46
CA PHE A 93 13.69 2.69 5.08
C PHE A 93 12.48 3.03 5.95
N GLU A 94 12.69 3.14 7.27
CA GLU A 94 11.68 3.57 8.23
C GLU A 94 11.08 4.93 7.85
N GLU A 95 11.93 5.94 7.64
CA GLU A 95 11.51 7.30 7.28
C GLU A 95 10.72 7.30 5.97
N LYS A 96 11.20 6.58 4.94
CA LYS A 96 10.48 6.44 3.67
C LYS A 96 9.11 5.81 3.87
N LEU A 97 9.01 4.76 4.69
CA LEU A 97 7.76 4.07 4.95
C LEU A 97 6.74 4.97 5.65
N ILE A 98 7.18 5.75 6.64
CA ILE A 98 6.36 6.79 7.30
C ILE A 98 5.84 7.79 6.25
N LEU A 99 6.73 8.31 5.40
CA LEU A 99 6.37 9.27 4.35
C LEU A 99 5.45 8.66 3.29
N ILE A 100 5.53 7.35 3.04
CA ILE A 100 4.63 6.64 2.13
C ILE A 100 3.24 6.54 2.77
N ILE A 101 3.16 6.09 4.03
CA ILE A 101 1.89 5.98 4.77
C ILE A 101 1.20 7.35 4.86
N ASP A 102 1.96 8.42 5.08
CA ASP A 102 1.39 9.76 5.12
C ASP A 102 0.87 10.24 3.75
N ARG A 103 1.49 9.82 2.65
CA ARG A 103 1.05 10.19 1.29
C ARG A 103 -0.13 9.37 0.77
N ILE A 104 -0.52 8.29 1.44
CA ILE A 104 -1.71 7.53 1.04
C ILE A 104 -2.97 8.36 1.36
N GLU A 105 -3.74 8.66 0.33
CA GLU A 105 -4.99 9.44 0.44
C GLU A 105 -6.19 8.53 0.78
N GLU A 106 -6.32 7.39 0.10
CA GLU A 106 -7.39 6.42 0.30
C GLU A 106 -6.91 5.30 1.26
N ASN A 107 -7.53 5.18 2.43
CA ASN A 107 -7.11 4.25 3.49
C ASN A 107 -7.11 2.78 3.03
N GLU A 108 -7.95 2.44 2.07
CA GLU A 108 -8.08 1.12 1.43
C GLU A 108 -6.77 0.71 0.75
N LYS A 109 -5.98 1.67 0.27
CA LYS A 109 -4.66 1.44 -0.38
C LYS A 109 -3.58 0.99 0.61
N ILE A 110 -3.81 1.08 1.91
CA ILE A 110 -2.88 0.60 2.94
C ILE A 110 -2.72 -0.92 2.90
N LYS A 111 -3.81 -1.64 2.57
CA LYS A 111 -3.75 -3.08 2.32
C LYS A 111 -2.79 -3.40 1.17
N TRP A 112 -2.87 -2.65 0.08
CA TRP A 112 -1.96 -2.81 -1.07
C TRP A 112 -0.51 -2.48 -0.71
N LEU A 113 -0.26 -1.43 0.08
CA LEU A 113 1.08 -1.14 0.59
C LEU A 113 1.63 -2.32 1.40
N SER A 114 0.82 -2.89 2.29
CA SER A 114 1.21 -4.06 3.09
C SER A 114 1.52 -5.27 2.21
N ILE A 115 0.72 -5.56 1.18
CA ILE A 115 0.99 -6.68 0.27
C ILE A 115 2.32 -6.47 -0.48
N LEU A 116 2.57 -5.26 -0.99
CA LEU A 116 3.83 -4.93 -1.66
C LEU A 116 5.03 -5.07 -0.71
N LEU A 117 4.89 -4.62 0.55
CA LEU A 117 5.92 -4.76 1.57
C LEU A 117 6.19 -6.23 1.88
N ARG A 118 5.14 -7.02 2.10
CA ARG A 118 5.23 -8.47 2.34
C ARG A 118 5.94 -9.19 1.21
N ASN A 119 5.65 -8.81 -0.04
CA ASN A 119 6.30 -9.39 -1.21
C ASN A 119 7.77 -8.95 -1.32
N TYR A 120 8.11 -7.75 -0.87
CA TYR A 120 9.49 -7.28 -0.80
C TYR A 120 10.32 -8.04 0.24
N ILE A 121 9.86 -8.09 1.50
CA ILE A 121 10.59 -8.76 2.60
C ILE A 121 10.73 -10.26 2.40
N ASN A 122 9.92 -10.87 1.52
CA ASN A 122 10.00 -12.28 1.15
C ASN A 122 10.72 -12.51 -0.19
N ASP A 123 11.47 -11.53 -0.68
CA ASP A 123 12.27 -11.60 -1.91
C ASP A 123 11.47 -11.94 -3.19
N LYS A 124 10.13 -11.81 -3.17
CA LYS A 124 9.28 -11.99 -4.36
C LYS A 124 9.41 -10.81 -5.32
N ILE A 125 9.74 -9.63 -4.81
CA ILE A 125 10.07 -8.43 -5.58
C ILE A 125 11.32 -7.76 -4.99
N THR A 126 12.12 -7.14 -5.85
CA THR A 126 13.33 -6.41 -5.44
C THR A 126 12.98 -5.06 -4.81
N LYS A 127 13.91 -4.47 -4.03
CA LYS A 127 13.75 -3.12 -3.45
C LYS A 127 13.41 -2.03 -4.49
N PRO A 128 14.06 -1.98 -5.67
CA PRO A 128 13.66 -1.04 -6.72
C PRO A 128 12.25 -1.28 -7.27
N GLN A 129 11.82 -2.55 -7.38
CA GLN A 129 10.45 -2.88 -7.78
C GLN A 129 9.45 -2.44 -6.72
N PHE A 130 9.72 -2.71 -5.44
CA PHE A 130 8.89 -2.25 -4.31
C PHE A 130 8.63 -0.74 -4.39
N PHE A 131 9.68 0.09 -4.44
CA PHE A 131 9.50 1.54 -4.51
C PHE A 131 8.83 1.99 -5.81
N ARG A 132 9.08 1.32 -6.94
CA ARG A 132 8.38 1.62 -8.20
C ARG A 132 6.89 1.34 -8.11
N TYR A 133 6.51 0.24 -7.47
CA TYR A 133 5.11 -0.16 -7.26
C TYR A 133 4.42 0.72 -6.23
N VAL A 134 5.10 1.09 -5.14
CA VAL A 134 4.58 2.08 -4.18
C VAL A 134 4.32 3.43 -4.86
N ASN A 135 5.20 3.88 -5.75
CA ASN A 135 4.96 5.12 -6.49
C ASN A 135 3.73 5.04 -7.42
N LEU A 136 3.41 3.86 -7.97
CA LEU A 136 2.17 3.64 -8.71
C LEU A 136 0.95 3.64 -7.77
N LEU A 137 1.06 2.94 -6.64
CA LEU A 137 0.03 2.89 -5.60
C LEU A 137 -0.36 4.28 -5.09
N LEU A 138 0.61 5.18 -4.94
CA LEU A 138 0.36 6.57 -4.52
C LEU A 138 -0.35 7.40 -5.59
N ARG A 139 -0.13 7.11 -6.88
CA ARG A 139 -0.70 7.90 -8.00
C ARG A 139 -2.07 7.41 -8.45
N LEU A 140 -2.33 6.12 -8.38
CA LEU A 140 -3.60 5.54 -8.83
C LEU A 140 -4.68 5.68 -7.76
N SER A 141 -5.93 5.86 -8.18
CA SER A 141 -7.07 5.74 -7.28
C SER A 141 -7.27 4.28 -6.87
N PHE A 142 -7.99 4.04 -5.78
CA PHE A 142 -8.36 2.68 -5.37
C PHE A 142 -9.18 1.97 -6.45
N ILE A 143 -10.08 2.71 -7.13
CA ILE A 143 -10.93 2.19 -8.20
C ILE A 143 -10.08 1.71 -9.39
N ASP A 144 -9.10 2.51 -9.83
CA ASP A 144 -8.21 2.14 -10.94
C ASP A 144 -7.36 0.91 -10.63
N ILE A 145 -6.92 0.77 -9.36
CA ILE A 145 -6.16 -0.40 -8.91
C ILE A 145 -7.04 -1.64 -8.95
N ASN A 146 -8.28 -1.57 -8.45
CA ASN A 146 -9.19 -2.71 -8.50
C ASN A 146 -9.54 -3.06 -9.94
N PHE A 147 -9.80 -2.07 -10.78
CA PHE A 147 -10.03 -2.30 -12.22
C PHE A 147 -8.84 -3.02 -12.86
N LEU A 148 -7.60 -2.62 -12.56
CA LEU A 148 -6.39 -3.30 -13.05
C LEU A 148 -6.28 -4.76 -12.59
N ILE A 149 -6.71 -5.06 -11.36
CA ILE A 149 -6.60 -6.40 -10.75
C ILE A 149 -7.72 -7.32 -11.24
N GLU A 150 -8.94 -6.81 -11.36
CA GLU A 150 -10.13 -7.60 -11.68
C GLU A 150 -10.26 -7.87 -13.18
N ASN A 151 -9.66 -7.04 -14.03
CA ASN A 151 -9.76 -7.17 -15.48
C ASN A 151 -8.52 -7.87 -16.07
N THR A 152 -8.80 -8.84 -16.95
CA THR A 152 -7.79 -9.54 -17.74
C THR A 152 -7.84 -9.17 -19.22
N ASP A 153 -8.88 -8.46 -19.65
CA ASP A 153 -9.13 -8.06 -21.03
C ASP A 153 -9.42 -6.55 -21.08
N PHE A 154 -8.45 -5.79 -21.56
CA PHE A 154 -8.52 -4.32 -21.60
C PHE A 154 -8.94 -3.87 -23.01
N LYS A 155 -10.20 -3.42 -23.15
CA LYS A 155 -10.78 -3.05 -24.44
C LYS A 155 -11.66 -1.81 -24.37
N GLY A 156 -11.67 -1.05 -25.45
CA GLY A 156 -12.48 0.15 -25.61
C GLY A 156 -11.83 1.39 -25.00
N ASN A 157 -12.68 2.35 -24.64
CA ASN A 157 -12.29 3.72 -24.31
C ASN A 157 -12.83 4.17 -22.95
N SER A 158 -12.87 3.26 -21.97
CA SER A 158 -13.27 3.64 -20.61
C SER A 158 -12.24 4.58 -19.98
N GLU A 159 -12.68 5.38 -19.01
CA GLU A 159 -11.80 6.32 -18.29
C GLU A 159 -10.64 5.57 -17.61
N GLU A 160 -10.91 4.42 -17.02
CA GLU A 160 -9.91 3.56 -16.38
C GLU A 160 -8.85 3.08 -17.38
N ILE A 161 -9.25 2.74 -18.61
CA ILE A 161 -8.30 2.33 -19.66
C ILE A 161 -7.37 3.49 -20.03
N TYR A 162 -7.93 4.70 -20.22
CA TYR A 162 -7.11 5.88 -20.51
C TYR A 162 -6.16 6.21 -19.37
N LEU A 163 -6.62 6.13 -18.12
CA LEU A 163 -5.81 6.37 -16.94
C LEU A 163 -4.68 5.34 -16.82
N LEU A 164 -4.98 4.04 -16.90
CA LEU A 164 -3.97 2.98 -16.84
C LEU A 164 -2.97 3.06 -18.02
N PHE A 165 -3.42 3.44 -19.21
CA PHE A 165 -2.54 3.72 -20.35
C PHE A 165 -1.61 4.92 -20.08
N SER A 166 -2.15 6.04 -19.57
CA SER A 166 -1.37 7.25 -19.26
C SER A 166 -0.31 7.02 -18.17
N GLN A 167 -0.59 6.10 -17.23
CA GLN A 167 0.34 5.69 -16.18
C GLN A 167 1.37 4.64 -16.65
N GLY A 168 1.35 4.26 -17.93
CA GLY A 168 2.27 3.31 -18.54
C GLY A 168 2.03 1.85 -18.14
N LEU A 169 0.85 1.53 -17.60
CA LEU A 169 0.46 0.18 -17.21
C LEU A 169 -0.12 -0.61 -18.37
N LEU A 170 -0.74 0.08 -19.32
CA LEU A 170 -1.22 -0.47 -20.58
C LEU A 170 -0.42 0.06 -21.76
N LYS A 171 -0.37 -0.74 -22.82
CA LYS A 171 0.03 -0.31 -24.16
C LYS A 171 -1.02 -0.78 -25.16
N GLU A 172 -1.26 0.04 -26.19
CA GLU A 172 -2.15 -0.33 -27.28
C GLU A 172 -1.60 -1.59 -27.97
N SER A 173 -2.45 -2.61 -28.09
CA SER A 173 -2.21 -3.76 -28.96
C SER A 173 -2.61 -3.31 -30.36
N GLY A 174 -1.64 -3.26 -31.28
CA GLY A 174 -1.87 -2.71 -32.62
C GLY A 174 -3.10 -3.32 -33.31
N VAL A 175 -3.84 -2.48 -34.03
CA VAL A 175 -4.95 -2.90 -34.88
C VAL A 175 -4.37 -3.46 -36.18
N THR A 176 -4.80 -4.65 -36.59
CA THR A 176 -4.34 -5.24 -37.85
C THR A 176 -4.94 -4.48 -39.05
N TYR A 177 -4.23 -4.37 -40.17
CA TYR A 177 -4.74 -3.74 -41.40
C TYR A 177 -6.08 -4.35 -41.87
N ALA A 178 -6.30 -5.63 -41.60
CA ALA A 178 -7.55 -6.33 -41.89
C ALA A 178 -8.74 -5.83 -41.03
N GLU A 179 -8.50 -5.32 -39.83
CA GLU A 179 -9.54 -4.74 -38.96
C GLU A 179 -9.90 -3.30 -39.37
N LEU A 180 -9.01 -2.61 -40.10
CA LEU A 180 -9.19 -1.24 -40.61
C LEU A 180 -9.88 -1.18 -41.99
N ALA A 181 -9.75 -2.23 -42.79
CA ALA A 181 -10.34 -2.30 -44.12
C ALA A 181 -11.87 -2.49 -44.02
N GLY A 182 -12.62 -1.38 -44.07
CA GLY A 182 -14.08 -1.37 -44.21
C GLY A 182 -14.88 -0.89 -42.99
N LYS A 183 -14.28 -0.15 -42.04
CA LYS A 183 -14.97 0.35 -40.84
C LYS A 183 -14.81 1.85 -40.63
N GLU A 184 -15.85 2.48 -40.08
CA GLU A 184 -15.82 3.88 -39.68
C GLU A 184 -14.90 4.09 -38.46
N THR A 185 -14.39 5.31 -38.31
CA THR A 185 -13.39 5.67 -37.28
C THR A 185 -13.88 5.40 -35.86
N ASP A 186 -15.17 5.59 -35.58
CA ASP A 186 -15.76 5.42 -34.25
C ASP A 186 -15.84 3.93 -33.85
N ASP A 187 -16.16 3.05 -34.80
CA ASP A 187 -16.15 1.58 -34.61
C ASP A 187 -14.74 1.03 -34.31
N ILE A 188 -13.70 1.71 -34.80
CA ILE A 188 -12.30 1.35 -34.56
C ILE A 188 -11.88 1.76 -33.15
N LEU A 189 -12.33 2.93 -32.70
CA LEU A 189 -12.07 3.44 -31.36
C LEU A 189 -12.70 2.54 -30.29
N GLU A 190 -13.96 2.10 -30.45
CA GLU A 190 -14.63 1.21 -29.48
C GLU A 190 -13.98 -0.17 -29.35
N ARG A 191 -13.15 -0.56 -30.33
CA ARG A 191 -12.50 -1.87 -30.40
C ARG A 191 -11.02 -1.84 -30.05
N LYS A 192 -10.46 -0.70 -29.62
CA LYS A 192 -9.07 -0.63 -29.19
C LYS A 192 -8.78 -1.68 -28.14
N LYS A 193 -7.74 -2.48 -28.38
CA LYS A 193 -7.29 -3.52 -27.46
C LYS A 193 -6.03 -3.03 -26.79
N TYR A 194 -5.90 -3.32 -25.52
CA TYR A 194 -4.72 -3.00 -24.74
C TYR A 194 -4.15 -4.27 -24.13
N GLN A 195 -2.86 -4.23 -23.85
CA GLN A 195 -2.17 -5.27 -23.10
C GLN A 195 -1.32 -4.63 -22.02
N LEU A 196 -1.14 -5.36 -20.91
CA LEU A 196 -0.27 -4.92 -19.83
C LEU A 196 1.17 -4.77 -20.33
N THR A 197 1.78 -3.64 -19.99
CA THR A 197 3.23 -3.46 -20.12
C THR A 197 3.97 -4.36 -19.12
N PRO A 198 5.31 -4.52 -19.22
CA PRO A 198 6.06 -5.20 -18.17
C PRO A 198 5.84 -4.58 -16.78
N LEU A 199 5.69 -3.25 -16.72
CA LEU A 199 5.35 -2.54 -15.48
C LEU A 199 3.96 -2.90 -14.98
N GLY A 200 2.95 -2.89 -15.86
CA GLY A 200 1.57 -3.26 -15.53
C GLY A 200 1.46 -4.70 -15.03
N LYS A 201 2.11 -5.65 -15.71
CA LYS A 201 2.16 -7.07 -15.29
C LYS A 201 2.84 -7.22 -13.94
N GLY A 202 3.99 -6.56 -13.76
CA GLY A 202 4.76 -6.63 -12.52
C GLY A 202 4.00 -6.05 -11.33
N PHE A 203 3.36 -4.89 -11.52
CA PHE A 203 2.57 -4.23 -10.48
C PHE A 203 1.32 -5.03 -10.11
N SER A 204 0.51 -5.44 -11.09
CA SER A 204 -0.69 -6.25 -10.87
C SER A 204 -0.36 -7.57 -10.15
N LYS A 205 0.68 -8.29 -10.62
CA LYS A 205 1.17 -9.50 -9.94
C LYS A 205 1.64 -9.21 -8.52
N GLY A 206 2.34 -8.11 -8.29
CA GLY A 206 2.79 -7.70 -6.96
C GLY A 206 1.67 -7.44 -5.95
N LEU A 207 0.44 -7.15 -6.42
CA LEU A 207 -0.75 -6.93 -5.59
C LEU A 207 -1.59 -8.20 -5.36
N MET A 208 -1.38 -9.26 -6.15
CA MET A 208 -2.15 -10.51 -6.09
C MET A 208 -1.45 -11.66 -5.35
N LEU A 209 -0.17 -11.51 -5.01
CA LEU A 209 0.71 -12.53 -4.41
C LEU A 209 0.74 -12.51 -2.88
#